data_AF-A0A3L7SVK1-F1
#
_entry.id   AF-A0A3L7SVK1-F1
#
_cell.length_a   1.000
_cell.length_b   1.000
_cell.length_c   1.000
_cell.angle_alpha   90.00
_cell.angle_beta   90.00
_cell.angle_gamma   90.00
#
_symmetry.space_group_name_H-M   'P 1'
#
loop_
_entity.id
_entity.type
_entity.pdbx_description
1 polymer ?
#
loop_
_entity_poly.entity_id
_entity_poly.type
_entity_poly.pdbx_seq_one_letter_code
_entity_poly.pdbx_strand_id
1 'polypeptide(L)'
;MISNTEAPSFVFQGVKIIDTFAEAFPITGTRVIVTAVSKEWAFIAATTSTGYASSVIGCDTEAGIERELSPDETPDGRPGFSLLFFAFSREALQKAIVARVGQSILTCPTTACYNGVAIDPTRAIQIGGMLRFFGDGYQTSKLLDGKRYWRIPVMDGEFVCEDKFGTVKGVAGGNILILATTQAFALQAASRGVAAARKVPDVILPFPGGVVRSGSKVGSKYKKLKASTNEAYCPTLRAIAASQLDPNVSAVYEIVIDGFSREAVEAAMKNALHAACGEGVECISAGNYGGKLGPVHIRLSSLIS
;
A
#
# COMPACT_ATOMS: atom_id res chain seq x y z
N MET A 1 27.68 3.14 8.65
CA MET A 1 26.80 1.97 8.79
C MET A 1 27.69 0.75 8.61
N ILE A 2 27.60 -0.22 9.51
CA ILE A 2 28.26 -1.53 9.36
C ILE A 2 27.63 -2.21 8.15
N SER A 3 28.40 -2.90 7.31
CA SER A 3 27.83 -3.60 6.16
C SER A 3 26.93 -4.75 6.62
N ASN A 4 25.89 -5.13 5.85
CA ASN A 4 25.08 -6.33 6.13
C ASN A 4 25.94 -7.61 6.20
N THR A 5 27.14 -7.59 5.61
CA THR A 5 28.10 -8.70 5.66
C THR A 5 28.70 -8.88 7.05
N GLU A 6 28.80 -7.80 7.84
CA GLU A 6 29.37 -7.77 9.20
C GLU A 6 28.32 -7.50 10.30
N ALA A 7 27.09 -7.14 9.92
CA ALA A 7 26.02 -6.86 10.86
C ALA A 7 25.62 -8.13 11.65
N PRO A 8 25.29 -8.01 12.95
CA PRO A 8 24.66 -9.08 13.70
C PRO A 8 23.44 -9.61 12.93
N SER A 9 23.25 -10.92 12.97
CA SER A 9 22.16 -11.56 12.25
C SER A 9 21.66 -12.79 12.98
N PHE A 10 20.45 -13.19 12.64
CA PHE A 10 19.80 -14.40 13.10
C PHE A 10 19.69 -15.39 11.93
N VAL A 11 19.45 -16.66 12.24
CA VAL A 11 19.09 -17.66 11.23
C VAL A 11 17.65 -18.06 11.47
N PHE A 12 16.81 -17.90 10.45
CA PHE A 12 15.39 -18.28 10.48
C PHE A 12 15.07 -19.07 9.22
N GLN A 13 14.55 -20.30 9.39
CA GLN A 13 14.27 -21.24 8.29
C GLN A 13 15.44 -21.40 7.30
N GLY A 14 16.67 -21.42 7.82
CA GLY A 14 17.89 -21.56 7.01
C GLY A 14 18.35 -20.28 6.28
N VAL A 15 17.64 -19.16 6.45
CA VAL A 15 17.98 -17.86 5.83
C VAL A 15 18.56 -16.90 6.87
N LYS A 16 19.58 -16.13 6.48
CA LYS A 16 20.16 -15.07 7.33
C LYS A 16 19.20 -13.88 7.43
N ILE A 17 18.88 -13.44 8.65
CA ILE A 17 18.04 -12.27 8.91
C ILE A 17 18.91 -11.20 9.58
N ILE A 18 19.13 -10.07 8.93
CA ILE A 18 19.94 -8.98 9.50
C ILE A 18 19.25 -8.40 10.74
N ASP A 19 19.99 -8.20 11.83
CA ASP A 19 19.49 -7.48 13.02
C ASP A 19 19.41 -5.97 12.72
N THR A 20 18.36 -5.62 12.00
CA THR A 20 18.04 -4.26 11.57
C THR A 20 16.54 -3.99 11.77
N PHE A 21 16.09 -2.83 11.31
CA PHE A 21 14.69 -2.43 11.35
C PHE A 21 14.27 -1.76 10.04
N ALA A 22 12.97 -1.85 9.75
CA ALA A 22 12.31 -1.00 8.77
C ALA A 22 11.92 0.32 9.42
N GLU A 23 12.19 1.42 8.72
CA GLU A 23 11.83 2.78 9.17
C GLU A 23 10.61 3.27 8.39
N ALA A 24 9.48 3.41 9.11
CA ALA A 24 8.17 3.74 8.55
C ALA A 24 7.67 5.10 9.06
N PHE A 25 6.65 5.63 8.38
CA PHE A 25 6.20 7.02 8.48
C PHE A 25 4.71 7.13 8.82
N PRO A 26 4.30 8.10 9.64
CA PRO A 26 2.89 8.43 9.79
C PRO A 26 2.31 8.90 8.46
N ILE A 27 1.13 8.40 8.12
CA ILE A 27 0.41 8.79 6.90
C ILE A 27 -1.09 8.94 7.19
N THR A 28 -1.82 9.67 6.36
CA THR A 28 -3.28 9.73 6.44
C THR A 28 -3.86 8.67 5.51
N GLY A 29 -4.68 7.77 6.05
CA GLY A 29 -5.33 6.70 5.30
C GLY A 29 -6.85 6.79 5.32
N THR A 30 -7.51 6.12 4.37
CA THR A 30 -8.95 5.83 4.41
C THR A 30 -9.25 4.53 3.65
N ARG A 31 -10.44 3.98 3.90
CA ARG A 31 -10.97 2.79 3.21
C ARG A 31 -12.16 3.17 2.36
N VAL A 32 -12.09 2.83 1.08
CA VAL A 32 -13.19 2.92 0.13
C VAL A 32 -13.70 1.52 -0.14
N ILE A 33 -15.00 1.32 -0.01
CA ILE A 33 -15.69 0.11 -0.41
C ILE A 33 -16.33 0.39 -1.78
N VAL A 34 -15.95 -0.38 -2.79
CA VAL A 34 -16.59 -0.35 -4.11
C VAL A 34 -17.40 -1.62 -4.32
N THR A 35 -18.64 -1.49 -4.76
CA THR A 35 -19.50 -2.63 -5.10
C THR A 35 -19.97 -2.50 -6.54
N ALA A 36 -20.34 -3.62 -7.16
CA ALA A 36 -20.88 -3.64 -8.52
C ALA A 36 -21.86 -4.80 -8.70
N VAL A 37 -22.48 -4.92 -9.88
CA VAL A 37 -23.40 -6.04 -10.18
C VAL A 37 -22.70 -7.42 -10.10
N SER A 38 -21.40 -7.47 -10.36
CA SER A 38 -20.60 -8.69 -10.30
C SER A 38 -19.20 -8.39 -9.74
N LYS A 39 -18.55 -9.44 -9.25
CA LYS A 39 -17.15 -9.38 -8.81
C LYS A 39 -16.21 -8.86 -9.90
N GLU A 40 -16.43 -9.26 -11.15
CA GLU A 40 -15.64 -8.82 -12.31
C GLU A 40 -15.63 -7.28 -12.41
N TRP A 41 -16.81 -6.67 -12.39
CA TRP A 41 -16.95 -5.22 -12.51
C TRP A 41 -16.42 -4.47 -11.29
N ALA A 42 -16.65 -4.99 -10.08
CA ALA A 42 -16.08 -4.42 -8.87
C ALA A 42 -14.55 -4.47 -8.89
N PHE A 43 -13.97 -5.57 -9.41
CA PHE A 43 -12.52 -5.74 -9.54
C PHE A 43 -11.92 -4.79 -10.59
N ILE A 44 -12.62 -4.55 -11.70
CA ILE A 44 -12.20 -3.56 -12.71
C ILE A 44 -12.14 -2.16 -12.06
N ALA A 45 -13.20 -1.73 -11.38
CA ALA A 45 -13.25 -0.45 -10.69
C ALA A 45 -12.14 -0.31 -9.62
N ALA A 46 -11.94 -1.36 -8.82
CA ALA A 46 -10.88 -1.46 -7.83
C ALA A 46 -9.49 -1.32 -8.44
N THR A 47 -9.20 -2.09 -9.49
CA THR A 47 -7.89 -2.08 -10.15
C THR A 47 -7.60 -0.73 -10.81
N THR A 48 -8.56 -0.16 -11.55
CA THR A 48 -8.37 1.13 -12.22
C THR A 48 -8.20 2.27 -11.22
N SER A 49 -8.99 2.31 -10.14
CA SER A 49 -8.92 3.38 -9.14
C SER A 49 -7.65 3.34 -8.28
N THR A 50 -7.04 2.16 -8.12
CA THR A 50 -5.78 1.96 -7.39
C THR A 50 -4.54 1.96 -8.29
N GLY A 51 -4.70 2.07 -9.62
CA GLY A 51 -3.59 2.18 -10.58
C GLY A 51 -2.82 3.50 -10.46
N TYR A 52 -1.56 3.53 -10.91
CA TYR A 52 -0.69 4.72 -10.83
C TYR A 52 -0.64 5.33 -9.41
N ALA A 53 -0.49 4.49 -8.38
CA ALA A 53 -0.53 4.89 -6.98
C ALA A 53 0.53 4.15 -6.14
N SER A 54 1.76 4.03 -6.66
CA SER A 54 2.79 3.21 -6.01
C SER A 54 3.56 3.95 -4.92
N SER A 55 3.78 5.26 -5.07
CA SER A 55 4.47 6.04 -4.04
C SER A 55 4.07 7.51 -4.05
N VAL A 56 3.77 8.08 -2.88
CA VAL A 56 3.42 9.50 -2.71
C VAL A 56 4.56 10.47 -3.03
N ILE A 57 5.78 9.96 -3.30
CA ILE A 57 6.90 10.79 -3.79
C ILE A 57 6.62 11.32 -5.20
N GLY A 58 5.93 10.54 -6.04
CA GLY A 58 5.66 10.88 -7.45
C GLY A 58 4.21 10.67 -7.90
N CYS A 59 3.46 9.80 -7.23
CA CYS A 59 2.01 9.66 -7.37
C CYS A 59 1.28 10.62 -6.42
N ASP A 60 0.00 10.86 -6.69
CA ASP A 60 -0.90 11.66 -5.85
C ASP A 60 -1.30 10.96 -4.54
N THR A 61 -1.23 9.62 -4.51
CA THR A 61 -1.55 8.76 -3.36
C THR A 61 -0.79 7.44 -3.47
N GLU A 62 -0.68 6.72 -2.34
CA GLU A 62 -0.40 5.28 -2.29
C GLU A 62 -1.73 4.54 -2.17
N ALA A 63 -2.00 3.56 -3.05
CA ALA A 63 -3.27 2.86 -3.03
C ALA A 63 -3.15 1.39 -3.42
N GLY A 64 -4.11 0.59 -2.95
CA GLY A 64 -4.18 -0.83 -3.27
C GLY A 64 -5.49 -1.46 -2.87
N ILE A 65 -5.77 -2.62 -3.47
CA ILE A 65 -6.86 -3.48 -3.06
C ILE A 65 -6.44 -4.19 -1.77
N GLU A 66 -7.21 -3.99 -0.70
CA GLU A 66 -7.01 -4.69 0.57
C GLU A 66 -7.49 -6.14 0.43
N ARG A 67 -8.78 -6.29 0.13
CA ARG A 67 -9.44 -7.59 0.04
C ARG A 67 -10.76 -7.52 -0.71
N GLU A 68 -11.20 -8.68 -1.15
CA GLU A 68 -12.57 -8.91 -1.62
C GLU A 68 -13.55 -8.91 -0.45
N LEU A 69 -14.78 -8.46 -0.71
CA LEU A 69 -15.90 -8.43 0.23
C LEU A 69 -17.04 -9.27 -0.33
N SER A 70 -17.57 -10.15 0.52
CA SER A 70 -18.82 -10.87 0.22
C SER A 70 -20.02 -9.91 0.30
N PRO A 71 -21.15 -10.23 -0.37
CA PRO A 71 -22.37 -9.44 -0.29
C PRO A 71 -22.80 -9.07 1.14
N ASP A 72 -22.66 -10.00 2.10
CA ASP A 72 -23.04 -9.80 3.51
C ASP A 72 -22.18 -8.78 4.25
N GLU A 73 -21.00 -8.43 3.71
CA GLU A 73 -20.09 -7.43 4.28
C GLU A 73 -20.29 -6.04 3.67
N THR A 74 -21.12 -5.91 2.65
CA THR A 74 -21.27 -4.66 1.89
C THR A 74 -22.57 -3.92 2.23
N PRO A 75 -22.59 -2.57 2.16
CA PRO A 75 -23.77 -1.80 2.53
C PRO A 75 -25.01 -2.04 1.64
N ASP A 76 -24.84 -2.52 0.41
CA ASP A 76 -25.92 -2.71 -0.56
C ASP A 76 -26.17 -4.18 -0.93
N GLY A 77 -25.52 -5.13 -0.25
CA GLY A 77 -25.72 -6.56 -0.47
C GLY A 77 -25.17 -7.05 -1.81
N ARG A 78 -24.18 -6.37 -2.39
CA ARG A 78 -23.57 -6.71 -3.69
C ARG A 78 -22.11 -7.11 -3.52
N PRO A 79 -21.53 -7.91 -4.43
CA PRO A 79 -20.09 -8.20 -4.37
C PRO A 79 -19.27 -6.92 -4.49
N GLY A 80 -18.15 -6.87 -3.75
CA GLY A 80 -17.33 -5.67 -3.71
C GLY A 80 -15.87 -5.90 -3.31
N PHE A 81 -15.12 -4.80 -3.25
CA PHE A 81 -13.73 -4.77 -2.82
C PHE A 81 -13.52 -3.63 -1.82
N SER A 82 -12.69 -3.92 -0.83
CA SER A 82 -12.12 -2.91 0.06
C SER A 82 -10.81 -2.40 -0.53
N LEU A 83 -10.68 -1.08 -0.61
CA LEU A 83 -9.54 -0.37 -1.18
C LEU A 83 -8.97 0.58 -0.12
N LEU A 84 -7.65 0.57 0.07
CA LEU A 84 -7.00 1.54 0.94
C LEU A 84 -6.29 2.59 0.11
N PHE A 85 -6.38 3.84 0.58
CA PHE A 85 -5.72 4.99 0.00
C PHE A 85 -4.98 5.74 1.10
N PHE A 86 -3.75 6.16 0.81
CA PHE A 86 -2.85 6.84 1.74
C PHE A 86 -2.22 8.07 1.10
N ALA A 87 -2.14 9.17 1.85
CA ALA A 87 -1.47 10.40 1.43
C ALA A 87 -0.92 11.18 2.63
N PHE A 88 0.01 12.11 2.36
CA PHE A 88 0.68 12.90 3.41
C PHE A 88 -0.27 13.76 4.26
N SER A 89 -1.39 14.21 3.70
CA SER A 89 -2.38 15.03 4.40
C SER A 89 -3.80 14.63 4.02
N ARG A 90 -4.77 15.03 4.85
CA ARG A 90 -6.20 14.81 4.58
C ARG A 90 -6.66 15.51 3.30
N GLU A 91 -6.14 16.70 3.03
CA GLU A 91 -6.48 17.49 1.85
C GLU A 91 -5.94 16.83 0.57
N ALA A 92 -4.70 16.34 0.61
CA ALA A 92 -4.12 15.57 -0.48
C ALA A 92 -4.89 14.25 -0.70
N LEU A 93 -5.22 13.54 0.38
CA LEU A 93 -6.01 12.31 0.34
C LEU A 93 -7.38 12.54 -0.29
N GLN A 94 -8.12 13.56 0.17
CA GLN A 94 -9.43 13.91 -0.39
C GLN A 94 -9.32 14.22 -1.88
N LYS A 95 -8.34 15.04 -2.28
CA LYS A 95 -8.14 15.41 -3.68
C LYS A 95 -7.90 14.17 -4.56
N ALA A 96 -7.01 13.27 -4.12
CA ALA A 96 -6.70 12.04 -4.86
C ALA A 96 -7.93 11.14 -4.99
N ILE A 97 -8.66 10.92 -3.90
CA ILE A 97 -9.82 10.02 -3.91
C ILE A 97 -10.99 10.59 -4.71
N VAL A 98 -11.26 11.90 -4.63
CA VAL A 98 -12.30 12.52 -5.48
C VAL A 98 -11.96 12.31 -6.95
N ALA A 99 -10.70 12.51 -7.36
CA ALA A 99 -10.29 12.27 -8.74
C ALA A 99 -10.42 10.79 -9.14
N ARG A 100 -9.97 9.87 -8.29
CA ARG A 100 -9.96 8.42 -8.58
C ARG A 100 -11.36 7.82 -8.57
N VAL A 101 -12.19 8.15 -7.58
CA VAL A 101 -13.59 7.72 -7.55
C VAL A 101 -14.33 8.35 -8.72
N GLY A 102 -14.14 9.64 -9.01
CA GLY A 102 -14.81 10.34 -10.11
C GLY A 102 -14.44 9.82 -11.51
N GLN A 103 -13.17 9.47 -11.73
CA GLN A 103 -12.68 9.07 -13.06
C GLN A 103 -12.54 7.56 -13.26
N SER A 104 -12.71 6.75 -12.22
CA SER A 104 -12.52 5.29 -12.30
C SER A 104 -13.63 4.47 -11.66
N ILE A 105 -14.36 5.01 -10.67
CA ILE A 105 -15.48 4.29 -10.05
C ILE A 105 -16.79 4.81 -10.63
N LEU A 106 -17.09 6.11 -10.53
CA LEU A 106 -18.31 6.73 -11.09
C LEU A 106 -18.50 6.40 -12.58
N THR A 107 -17.41 6.34 -13.35
CA THR A 107 -17.41 6.01 -14.77
C THR A 107 -17.48 4.50 -15.07
N CYS A 108 -17.28 3.65 -14.06
CA CYS A 108 -17.31 2.20 -14.22
C CYS A 108 -18.75 1.69 -14.07
N PRO A 109 -19.24 0.83 -15.00
CA PRO A 109 -20.62 0.37 -15.01
C PRO A 109 -21.09 -0.22 -13.70
N THR A 110 -22.34 0.08 -13.33
CA THR A 110 -23.06 -0.50 -12.18
C THR A 110 -22.48 -0.20 -10.80
N THR A 111 -21.40 0.59 -10.69
CA THR A 111 -20.70 0.72 -9.41
C THR A 111 -21.45 1.56 -8.38
N ALA A 112 -21.15 1.32 -7.11
CA ALA A 112 -21.44 2.24 -6.02
C ALA A 112 -20.23 2.34 -5.09
N CYS A 113 -20.16 3.44 -4.32
CA CYS A 113 -18.99 3.80 -3.52
C CYS A 113 -19.38 4.16 -2.07
N TYR A 114 -18.78 3.47 -1.10
CA TYR A 114 -19.13 3.57 0.31
C TYR A 114 -17.91 3.75 1.19
N ASN A 115 -18.13 4.36 2.34
CA ASN A 115 -17.09 4.54 3.35
C ASN A 115 -16.85 3.24 4.14
N GLY A 116 -15.57 2.90 4.35
CA GLY A 116 -15.14 1.72 5.11
C GLY A 116 -14.48 2.03 6.47
N VAL A 117 -14.51 3.29 6.93
CA VAL A 117 -13.88 3.74 8.18
C VAL A 117 -14.89 4.48 9.05
N ALA A 118 -14.84 4.29 10.37
CA ALA A 118 -15.65 5.10 11.29
C ALA A 118 -15.43 6.61 11.08
N ILE A 119 -16.50 7.40 11.06
CA ILE A 119 -16.45 8.83 10.78
C ILE A 119 -16.23 9.61 12.07
N ASP A 120 -15.09 10.30 12.16
CA ASP A 120 -14.90 11.47 13.04
C ASP A 120 -15.33 12.72 12.24
N PRO A 121 -16.40 13.45 12.63
CA PRO A 121 -16.86 14.63 11.91
C PRO A 121 -15.80 15.73 11.70
N THR A 122 -14.78 15.78 12.56
CA THR A 122 -13.68 16.77 12.49
C THR A 122 -12.53 16.34 11.56
N ARG A 123 -12.53 15.08 11.11
CA ARG A 123 -11.47 14.49 10.27
C ARG A 123 -11.96 13.80 9.01
N ALA A 124 -13.27 13.73 8.82
CA ALA A 124 -13.89 13.18 7.63
C ALA A 124 -13.49 13.97 6.38
N ILE A 125 -13.34 13.27 5.27
CA ILE A 125 -13.17 13.85 3.94
C ILE A 125 -14.49 13.74 3.17
N GLN A 126 -14.75 14.68 2.27
CA GLN A 126 -15.95 14.72 1.44
C GLN A 126 -15.65 14.12 0.08
N ILE A 127 -16.31 13.00 -0.25
CA ILE A 127 -16.14 12.31 -1.54
C ILE A 127 -17.43 12.42 -2.34
N GLY A 128 -18.52 11.77 -1.91
CA GLY A 128 -19.82 11.91 -2.55
C GLY A 128 -20.31 13.35 -2.56
N GLY A 129 -20.06 14.11 -1.48
CA GLY A 129 -20.39 15.53 -1.41
C GLY A 129 -19.70 16.41 -2.47
N MET A 130 -18.52 15.99 -2.95
CA MET A 130 -17.79 16.66 -4.03
C MET A 130 -18.23 16.16 -5.40
N LEU A 131 -18.44 14.84 -5.55
CA LEU A 131 -18.83 14.23 -6.81
C LEU A 131 -20.27 14.53 -7.22
N ARG A 132 -21.15 14.84 -6.26
CA ARG A 132 -22.57 15.10 -6.51
C ARG A 132 -22.84 16.19 -7.55
N PHE A 133 -21.92 17.15 -7.68
CA PHE A 133 -22.06 18.26 -8.63
C PHE A 133 -22.00 17.78 -10.09
N PHE A 134 -21.47 16.59 -10.37
CA PHE A 134 -21.56 15.96 -11.68
C PHE A 134 -23.02 15.75 -12.14
N GLY A 135 -23.96 15.62 -11.19
CA GLY A 135 -25.38 15.51 -11.49
C GLY A 135 -26.04 16.81 -11.94
N ASP A 136 -25.30 17.93 -12.05
CA ASP A 136 -25.76 19.22 -12.59
C ASP A 136 -27.12 19.72 -12.04
N GLY A 137 -27.33 19.54 -10.73
CA GLY A 137 -28.56 19.94 -10.04
C GLY A 137 -29.64 18.87 -9.97
N TYR A 138 -29.48 17.75 -10.68
CA TYR A 138 -30.41 16.62 -10.69
C TYR A 138 -30.08 15.54 -9.66
N GLN A 139 -28.93 15.64 -8.98
CA GLN A 139 -28.58 14.72 -7.90
C GLN A 139 -29.59 14.78 -6.75
N THR A 140 -29.91 13.62 -6.17
CA THR A 140 -30.75 13.54 -4.96
C THR A 140 -29.95 13.04 -3.76
N SER A 141 -30.31 13.52 -2.57
CA SER A 141 -29.73 13.01 -1.32
C SER A 141 -30.71 12.12 -0.57
N LYS A 142 -30.19 11.09 0.10
CA LYS A 142 -30.93 10.26 1.05
C LYS A 142 -30.16 10.17 2.35
N LEU A 143 -30.87 10.18 3.47
CA LEU A 143 -30.31 9.96 4.80
C LEU A 143 -30.90 8.66 5.32
N LEU A 144 -30.07 7.62 5.45
CA LEU A 144 -30.45 6.29 5.92
C LEU A 144 -29.54 5.95 7.09
N ASP A 145 -30.12 5.61 8.24
CA ASP A 145 -29.38 5.25 9.46
C ASP A 145 -28.27 6.25 9.84
N GLY A 146 -28.57 7.55 9.68
CA GLY A 146 -27.64 8.64 9.97
C GLY A 146 -26.52 8.84 8.93
N LYS A 147 -26.46 8.02 7.87
CA LYS A 147 -25.51 8.14 6.76
C LYS A 147 -26.17 8.81 5.57
N ARG A 148 -25.47 9.79 4.99
CA ARG A 148 -25.94 10.52 3.81
C ARG A 148 -25.36 9.88 2.55
N TYR A 149 -26.23 9.62 1.59
CA TYR A 149 -25.90 9.11 0.27
C TYR A 149 -26.34 10.11 -0.80
N TRP A 150 -25.54 10.22 -1.85
CA TRP A 150 -25.88 10.92 -3.08
C TRP A 150 -26.21 9.91 -4.17
N ARG A 151 -27.31 10.17 -4.87
CA ARG A 151 -27.72 9.46 -6.09
C ARG A 151 -27.51 10.42 -7.24
N ILE A 152 -26.51 10.15 -8.06
CA ILE A 152 -26.07 11.01 -9.15
C ILE A 152 -26.60 10.39 -10.45
N PRO A 153 -27.49 11.06 -11.20
CA PRO A 153 -28.01 10.50 -12.44
C PRO A 153 -26.89 10.39 -13.49
N VAL A 154 -26.80 9.23 -14.12
CA VAL A 154 -25.80 8.88 -15.13
C VAL A 154 -26.46 8.00 -16.22
N MET A 155 -25.74 7.69 -17.30
CA MET A 155 -26.34 7.00 -18.46
C MET A 155 -26.90 5.61 -18.15
N ASP A 156 -26.29 4.85 -17.23
CA ASP A 156 -26.76 3.51 -16.85
C ASP A 156 -27.75 3.53 -15.67
N GLY A 157 -28.17 4.72 -15.22
CA GLY A 157 -29.12 4.91 -14.12
C GLY A 157 -28.60 5.91 -13.09
N GLU A 158 -28.13 5.42 -11.96
CA GLU A 158 -27.65 6.25 -10.85
C GLU A 158 -26.34 5.72 -10.26
N PHE A 159 -25.37 6.61 -10.11
CA PHE A 159 -24.19 6.35 -9.30
C PHE A 159 -24.47 6.72 -7.84
N VAL A 160 -24.39 5.73 -6.95
CA VAL A 160 -24.58 5.91 -5.51
C VAL A 160 -23.24 6.11 -4.83
N CYS A 161 -23.10 7.20 -4.06
CA CYS A 161 -21.89 7.50 -3.32
C CYS A 161 -22.19 8.06 -1.93
N GLU A 162 -21.56 7.53 -0.89
CA GLU A 162 -21.65 8.07 0.47
C GLU A 162 -21.03 9.49 0.54
N ASP A 163 -21.64 10.39 1.31
CA ASP A 163 -21.27 11.81 1.34
C ASP A 163 -19.83 12.02 1.86
N LYS A 164 -19.48 11.31 2.93
CA LYS A 164 -18.25 11.48 3.71
C LYS A 164 -17.58 10.15 4.02
N PHE A 165 -16.26 10.21 4.10
CA PHE A 165 -15.41 9.07 4.40
C PHE A 165 -14.56 9.36 5.64
N GLY A 166 -14.44 8.37 6.52
CA GLY A 166 -13.58 8.45 7.69
C GLY A 166 -12.10 8.46 7.30
N THR A 167 -11.23 8.95 8.18
CA THR A 167 -9.78 8.89 7.97
C THR A 167 -9.08 8.31 9.19
N VAL A 168 -7.96 7.64 8.96
CA VAL A 168 -7.11 7.04 9.99
C VAL A 168 -5.70 7.62 9.89
N LYS A 169 -5.02 7.76 11.02
CA LYS A 169 -3.57 7.99 11.03
C LYS A 169 -2.88 6.64 10.94
N GLY A 170 -2.45 6.27 9.75
CA GLY A 170 -1.78 5.00 9.46
C GLY A 170 -0.27 5.06 9.53
N VAL A 171 0.36 3.98 9.08
CA VAL A 171 1.80 3.77 8.98
C VAL A 171 2.11 3.34 7.54
N ALA A 172 2.99 4.09 6.87
CA ALA A 172 3.46 3.78 5.51
C ALA A 172 4.95 3.47 5.49
N GLY A 173 5.37 2.59 4.58
CA GLY A 173 6.78 2.28 4.37
C GLY A 173 7.36 1.17 5.24
N GLY A 174 6.52 0.36 5.91
CA GLY A 174 6.99 -0.90 6.49
C GLY A 174 7.55 -1.79 5.39
N ASN A 175 8.74 -2.37 5.55
CA ASN A 175 9.38 -3.03 4.43
C ASN A 175 10.34 -4.16 4.81
N ILE A 176 10.55 -5.07 3.87
CA ILE A 176 11.65 -6.05 3.90
C ILE A 176 12.38 -6.06 2.56
N LEU A 177 13.70 -6.30 2.62
CA LEU A 177 14.57 -6.52 1.47
C LEU A 177 14.88 -8.01 1.37
N ILE A 178 14.67 -8.61 0.20
CA ILE A 178 14.91 -10.02 -0.08
C ILE A 178 16.11 -10.10 -1.03
N LEU A 179 17.23 -10.63 -0.53
CA LEU A 179 18.50 -10.76 -1.24
C LEU A 179 18.68 -12.23 -1.63
N ALA A 180 18.80 -12.52 -2.92
CA ALA A 180 18.85 -13.89 -3.43
C ALA A 180 19.95 -14.10 -4.46
N THR A 181 20.30 -15.37 -4.67
CA THR A 181 21.37 -15.79 -5.60
C THR A 181 21.07 -15.51 -7.05
N THR A 182 19.78 -15.44 -7.43
CA THR A 182 19.32 -15.12 -8.78
C THR A 182 18.10 -14.20 -8.73
N GLN A 183 17.82 -13.50 -9.83
CA GLN A 183 16.61 -12.72 -9.98
C GLN A 183 15.34 -13.57 -9.87
N ALA A 184 15.35 -14.79 -10.40
CA ALA A 184 14.21 -15.70 -10.35
C ALA A 184 13.88 -16.10 -8.90
N PHE A 185 14.88 -16.49 -8.10
CA PHE A 185 14.68 -16.80 -6.69
C PHE A 185 14.20 -15.58 -5.90
N ALA A 186 14.79 -14.40 -6.13
CA ALA A 186 14.36 -13.17 -5.47
C ALA A 186 12.88 -12.86 -5.77
N LEU A 187 12.45 -12.96 -7.03
CA LEU A 187 11.08 -12.66 -7.42
C LEU A 187 10.09 -13.71 -6.90
N GLN A 188 10.45 -14.99 -6.93
CA GLN A 188 9.61 -16.05 -6.38
C GLN A 188 9.41 -15.86 -4.87
N ALA A 189 10.48 -15.57 -4.13
CA ALA A 189 10.42 -15.27 -2.71
C ALA A 189 9.57 -14.02 -2.41
N ALA A 190 9.77 -12.94 -3.17
CA ALA A 190 8.97 -11.72 -3.05
C ALA A 190 7.48 -12.01 -3.33
N SER A 191 7.18 -12.82 -4.34
CA SER A 191 5.79 -13.19 -4.69
C SER A 191 5.12 -13.99 -3.57
N ARG A 192 5.83 -14.92 -2.93
CA ARG A 192 5.33 -15.64 -1.73
C ARG A 192 5.11 -14.66 -0.57
N GLY A 193 6.06 -13.76 -0.34
CA GLY A 193 5.95 -12.73 0.69
C GLY A 193 4.73 -11.83 0.51
N VAL A 194 4.51 -11.33 -0.71
CA VAL A 194 3.33 -10.54 -1.08
C VAL A 194 2.04 -11.30 -0.83
N ALA A 195 1.96 -12.56 -1.29
CA ALA A 195 0.76 -13.39 -1.13
C ALA A 195 0.44 -13.64 0.35
N ALA A 196 1.44 -13.74 1.22
CA ALA A 196 1.26 -13.89 2.66
C ALA A 196 0.87 -12.57 3.35
N ALA A 197 1.52 -11.46 2.98
CA ALA A 197 1.23 -10.13 3.53
C ALA A 197 -0.21 -9.68 3.23
N ARG A 198 -0.71 -9.93 2.02
CA ARG A 198 -2.07 -9.58 1.58
C ARG A 198 -3.19 -10.27 2.36
N LYS A 199 -2.89 -11.32 3.14
CA LYS A 199 -3.88 -11.98 4.01
C LYS A 199 -4.16 -11.19 5.28
N VAL A 200 -3.32 -10.22 5.61
CA VAL A 200 -3.51 -9.35 6.77
C VAL A 200 -4.51 -8.25 6.38
N PRO A 201 -5.57 -8.02 7.17
CA PRO A 201 -6.47 -6.90 6.95
C PRO A 201 -5.76 -5.57 7.24
N ASP A 202 -6.38 -4.47 6.82
CA ASP A 202 -5.93 -3.10 7.09
C ASP A 202 -4.56 -2.74 6.47
N VAL A 203 -4.06 -3.52 5.51
CA VAL A 203 -2.81 -3.25 4.79
C VAL A 203 -2.96 -3.31 3.27
N ILE A 204 -2.05 -2.63 2.57
CA ILE A 204 -1.81 -2.77 1.14
C ILE A 204 -0.32 -2.86 0.84
N LEU A 205 0.00 -3.34 -0.37
CA LEU A 205 1.35 -3.32 -0.92
C LEU A 205 1.30 -2.50 -2.23
N PRO A 206 1.55 -1.18 -2.17
CA PRO A 206 1.13 -0.23 -3.23
C PRO A 206 1.93 -0.35 -4.54
N PHE A 207 3.09 -0.98 -4.50
CA PHE A 207 3.93 -1.13 -5.69
C PHE A 207 3.37 -2.17 -6.67
N PRO A 208 3.81 -2.17 -7.95
CA PRO A 208 3.34 -3.13 -8.95
C PRO A 208 3.47 -4.58 -8.50
N GLY A 209 2.34 -5.29 -8.40
CA GLY A 209 2.30 -6.66 -7.88
C GLY A 209 2.73 -6.80 -6.41
N GLY A 210 2.84 -5.69 -5.66
CA GLY A 210 3.35 -5.64 -4.29
C GLY A 210 4.88 -5.68 -4.17
N VAL A 211 5.62 -5.54 -5.28
CA VAL A 211 7.08 -5.74 -5.31
C VAL A 211 7.80 -4.51 -5.86
N VAL A 212 8.88 -4.11 -5.19
CA VAL A 212 9.75 -3.00 -5.55
C VAL A 212 11.07 -3.56 -6.09
N ARG A 213 11.38 -3.24 -7.34
CA ARG A 213 12.67 -3.61 -7.98
C ARG A 213 13.73 -2.52 -7.91
N SER A 214 13.31 -1.27 -7.66
CA SER A 214 14.14 -0.09 -7.91
C SER A 214 15.03 0.27 -6.73
N GLY A 215 14.54 0.10 -5.49
CA GLY A 215 15.20 0.48 -4.25
C GLY A 215 15.63 1.95 -4.23
N SER A 216 15.04 2.78 -3.37
CA SER A 216 15.41 4.19 -3.29
C SER A 216 16.20 4.56 -2.04
N LYS A 217 17.07 5.55 -2.17
CA LYS A 217 17.61 6.30 -1.04
C LYS A 217 17.13 7.75 -1.08
N VAL A 218 17.16 8.41 0.07
CA VAL A 218 16.86 9.84 0.19
C VAL A 218 17.98 10.67 -0.45
N GLY A 219 17.57 11.68 -1.21
CA GLY A 219 18.48 12.58 -1.91
C GLY A 219 19.01 12.01 -3.22
N SER A 220 19.83 12.82 -3.90
CA SER A 220 20.43 12.47 -5.19
C SER A 220 21.66 13.35 -5.44
N LYS A 221 22.60 12.86 -6.27
CA LYS A 221 23.65 13.72 -6.84
C LYS A 221 23.06 14.84 -7.72
N TYR A 222 21.86 14.62 -8.27
CA TYR A 222 21.12 15.61 -9.05
C TYR A 222 20.13 16.36 -8.15
N LYS A 223 20.42 17.62 -7.85
CA LYS A 223 19.70 18.45 -6.84
C LYS A 223 18.17 18.52 -7.00
N LYS A 224 17.63 18.31 -8.21
CA LYS A 224 16.18 18.34 -8.49
C LYS A 224 15.45 17.06 -8.06
N LEU A 225 16.17 15.98 -7.80
CA LEU A 225 15.58 14.69 -7.44
C LEU A 225 15.53 14.51 -5.92
N LYS A 226 14.34 14.23 -5.39
CA LYS A 226 14.11 13.95 -3.96
C LYS A 226 14.65 12.58 -3.53
N ALA A 227 14.69 11.63 -4.46
CA ALA A 227 15.18 10.27 -4.25
C ALA A 227 15.97 9.79 -5.46
N SER A 228 16.87 8.84 -5.25
CA SER A 228 17.64 8.17 -6.31
C SER A 228 17.77 6.68 -6.01
N THR A 229 18.35 5.91 -6.94
CA THR A 229 18.71 4.50 -6.69
C THR A 229 19.52 4.35 -5.41
N ASN A 230 19.26 3.28 -4.66
CA ASN A 230 20.06 2.89 -3.50
C ASN A 230 21.25 2.04 -3.97
N GLU A 231 22.34 2.70 -4.34
CA GLU A 231 23.51 2.04 -4.93
C GLU A 231 24.11 0.93 -4.05
N ALA A 232 23.89 1.00 -2.73
CA ALA A 232 24.38 0.03 -1.77
C ALA A 232 23.76 -1.37 -1.99
N TYR A 233 22.54 -1.41 -2.54
CA TYR A 233 21.80 -2.65 -2.84
C TYR A 233 21.68 -2.95 -4.35
N CYS A 234 22.50 -2.31 -5.19
CA CYS A 234 22.54 -2.57 -6.62
C CYS A 234 23.63 -3.60 -6.97
N PRO A 235 23.28 -4.84 -7.38
CA PRO A 235 24.28 -5.88 -7.69
C PRO A 235 25.27 -5.45 -8.78
N THR A 236 24.81 -4.67 -9.77
CA THR A 236 25.63 -4.16 -10.89
C THR A 236 26.63 -3.08 -10.49
N LEU A 237 26.46 -2.46 -9.31
CA LEU A 237 27.33 -1.39 -8.82
C LEU A 237 28.31 -1.86 -7.73
N ARG A 238 28.33 -3.17 -7.42
CA ARG A 238 29.13 -3.73 -6.32
C ARG A 238 30.61 -3.34 -6.36
N ALA A 239 31.20 -3.24 -7.56
CA ALA A 239 32.61 -2.91 -7.72
C ALA A 239 32.94 -1.42 -7.52
N ILE A 240 31.95 -0.52 -7.56
CA ILE A 240 32.17 0.93 -7.55
C ILE A 240 31.42 1.68 -6.44
N ALA A 241 30.49 1.01 -5.75
CA ALA A 241 29.74 1.55 -4.63
C ALA A 241 30.06 0.78 -3.34
N ALA A 242 29.82 1.41 -2.18
CA ALA A 242 29.91 0.75 -0.88
C ALA A 242 28.75 -0.24 -0.70
N SER A 243 28.89 -1.43 -1.29
CA SER A 243 27.84 -2.43 -1.37
C SER A 243 27.50 -3.04 -0.01
N GLN A 244 26.23 -3.38 0.15
CA GLN A 244 25.64 -4.09 1.29
C GLN A 244 25.27 -5.53 0.91
N LEU A 245 25.76 -6.01 -0.23
CA LEU A 245 25.43 -7.30 -0.80
C LEU A 245 26.60 -8.27 -0.63
N ASP A 246 26.31 -9.46 -0.14
CA ASP A 246 27.25 -10.58 -0.19
C ASP A 246 27.59 -10.93 -1.65
N PRO A 247 28.78 -11.51 -1.93
CA PRO A 247 29.24 -11.76 -3.30
C PRO A 247 28.29 -12.65 -4.14
N ASN A 248 27.60 -13.58 -3.49
CA ASN A 248 26.68 -14.54 -4.10
C ASN A 248 25.27 -13.97 -4.39
N VAL A 249 24.91 -12.80 -3.85
CA VAL A 249 23.62 -12.16 -4.10
C VAL A 249 23.61 -11.55 -5.50
N SER A 250 22.69 -11.93 -6.37
CA SER A 250 22.59 -11.37 -7.74
C SER A 250 21.36 -10.52 -7.98
N ALA A 251 20.40 -10.52 -7.05
CA ALA A 251 19.19 -9.71 -7.15
C ALA A 251 18.64 -9.34 -5.77
N VAL A 252 17.97 -8.20 -5.74
CA VAL A 252 17.26 -7.69 -4.56
C VAL A 252 15.87 -7.26 -4.99
N TYR A 253 14.86 -7.68 -4.24
CA TYR A 253 13.52 -7.12 -4.29
C TYR A 253 13.13 -6.61 -2.91
N GLU A 254 12.33 -5.57 -2.89
CA GLU A 254 11.77 -5.00 -1.68
C GLU A 254 10.25 -5.20 -1.68
N ILE A 255 9.68 -5.48 -0.52
CA ILE A 255 8.24 -5.44 -0.29
C ILE A 255 7.97 -4.24 0.60
N VAL A 256 7.11 -3.32 0.15
CA VAL A 256 6.66 -2.16 0.92
C VAL A 256 5.19 -2.36 1.30
N ILE A 257 4.87 -2.08 2.55
CA ILE A 257 3.57 -2.29 3.19
C ILE A 257 3.15 -1.00 3.88
N ASP A 258 1.93 -0.56 3.55
CA ASP A 258 1.24 0.52 4.25
C ASP A 258 0.01 -0.06 4.95
N GLY A 259 -0.36 0.51 6.10
CA GLY A 259 -1.51 0.03 6.85
C GLY A 259 -2.10 1.05 7.82
N PHE A 260 -3.27 0.73 8.36
CA PHE A 260 -3.97 1.61 9.30
C PHE A 260 -3.37 1.65 10.70
N SER A 261 -2.56 0.66 11.06
CA SER A 261 -1.87 0.62 12.34
C SER A 261 -0.49 0.01 12.22
N ARG A 262 0.35 0.27 13.24
CA ARG A 262 1.67 -0.35 13.34
C ARG A 262 1.55 -1.88 13.41
N GLU A 263 0.60 -2.37 14.20
CA GLU A 263 0.39 -3.79 14.44
C GLU A 263 -0.01 -4.53 13.14
N ALA A 264 -0.85 -3.91 12.31
CA ALA A 264 -1.21 -4.46 11.00
C ALA A 264 0.02 -4.55 10.07
N VAL A 265 0.84 -3.49 10.03
CA VAL A 265 2.08 -3.47 9.24
C VAL A 265 3.09 -4.50 9.76
N GLU A 266 3.26 -4.63 11.09
CA GLU A 266 4.14 -5.63 11.71
C GLU A 266 3.68 -7.06 11.39
N ALA A 267 2.37 -7.34 11.47
CA ALA A 267 1.82 -8.64 11.11
C ALA A 267 2.04 -8.98 9.63
N ALA A 268 1.83 -8.00 8.73
CA ALA A 268 2.06 -8.17 7.31
C ALA A 268 3.55 -8.37 6.98
N MET A 269 4.44 -7.62 7.62
CA MET A 269 5.90 -7.79 7.50
C MET A 269 6.34 -9.16 8.02
N LYS A 270 5.80 -9.62 9.16
CA LYS A 270 6.05 -10.96 9.69
C LYS A 270 5.66 -12.04 8.68
N ASN A 271 4.44 -11.99 8.16
CA ASN A 271 3.95 -12.94 7.18
C ASN A 271 4.79 -12.90 5.89
N ALA A 272 5.18 -11.70 5.42
CA ALA A 272 6.02 -11.53 4.25
C ALA A 272 7.41 -12.17 4.45
N LEU A 273 8.06 -11.88 5.59
CA LEU A 273 9.38 -12.40 5.94
C LEU A 273 9.35 -13.92 6.00
N HIS A 274 8.39 -14.48 6.75
CA HIS A 274 8.27 -15.93 6.95
C HIS A 274 8.04 -16.66 5.64
N ALA A 275 7.20 -16.13 4.75
CA ALA A 275 6.91 -16.75 3.45
C ALA A 275 8.01 -16.52 2.40
N ALA A 276 8.78 -15.45 2.53
CA ALA A 276 9.91 -15.15 1.65
C ALA A 276 11.09 -16.09 1.94
N CYS A 277 11.32 -16.47 3.20
CA CYS A 277 12.34 -17.45 3.56
C CYS A 277 12.18 -18.75 2.76
N GLY A 278 13.30 -19.31 2.28
CA GLY A 278 13.32 -20.52 1.49
C GLY A 278 14.49 -20.57 0.51
N GLU A 279 14.41 -21.51 -0.42
CA GLU A 279 15.48 -21.79 -1.39
C GLU A 279 15.93 -20.55 -2.18
N GLY A 280 17.25 -20.40 -2.31
CA GLY A 280 17.89 -19.34 -3.09
C GLY A 280 17.90 -17.96 -2.42
N VAL A 281 17.20 -17.78 -1.28
CA VAL A 281 17.25 -16.55 -0.49
C VAL A 281 18.42 -16.64 0.47
N GLU A 282 19.39 -15.75 0.27
CA GLU A 282 20.60 -15.68 1.10
C GLU A 282 20.33 -14.90 2.39
N CYS A 283 19.59 -13.80 2.24
CA CYS A 283 19.46 -12.83 3.30
C CYS A 283 18.14 -12.06 3.22
N ILE A 284 17.52 -11.79 4.36
CA ILE A 284 16.47 -10.79 4.51
C ILE A 284 17.00 -9.63 5.37
N SER A 285 16.80 -8.41 4.87
CA SER A 285 17.13 -7.16 5.56
C SER A 285 15.93 -6.21 5.52
N ALA A 286 16.12 -4.95 5.92
CA ALA A 286 15.11 -3.90 5.83
C ALA A 286 15.76 -2.55 5.53
N GLY A 287 15.03 -1.71 4.80
CA GLY A 287 15.38 -0.33 4.52
C GLY A 287 15.08 0.59 5.70
N ASN A 288 16.10 1.35 6.10
CA ASN A 288 15.98 2.45 7.05
C ASN A 288 16.91 3.60 6.68
N TYR A 289 16.73 4.73 7.37
CA TYR A 289 17.43 5.99 7.16
C TYR A 289 18.26 6.38 8.40
N GLY A 290 18.69 5.36 9.17
CA GLY A 290 19.44 5.52 10.40
C GLY A 290 18.61 5.97 11.60
N GLY A 291 17.28 5.83 11.56
CA GLY A 291 16.37 6.21 12.63
C GLY A 291 16.19 7.71 12.79
N LYS A 292 16.37 8.47 11.70
CA LYS A 292 16.41 9.94 11.70
C LYS A 292 15.23 10.60 11.02
N LEU A 293 14.42 9.84 10.26
CA LEU A 293 13.32 10.37 9.46
C LEU A 293 11.97 9.85 9.93
N GLY A 294 11.82 8.54 10.00
CA GLY A 294 10.58 7.87 10.38
C GLY A 294 10.53 7.60 11.88
N PRO A 295 9.46 7.96 12.59
CA PRO A 295 9.33 7.70 14.03
C PRO A 295 8.95 6.23 14.35
N VAL A 296 8.57 5.43 13.35
CA VAL A 296 8.15 4.03 13.54
C VAL A 296 9.29 3.12 13.11
N HIS A 297 9.84 2.36 14.06
CA HIS A 297 10.90 1.39 13.80
C HIS A 297 10.39 -0.03 14.05
N ILE A 298 10.35 -0.86 13.02
CA ILE A 298 9.92 -2.26 13.09
C ILE A 298 11.15 -3.14 12.98
N ARG A 299 11.60 -3.71 14.11
CA ARG A 299 12.80 -4.56 14.17
C ARG A 299 12.51 -5.93 13.56
N LEU A 300 13.41 -6.44 12.72
CA LEU A 300 13.23 -7.77 12.12
C LEU A 300 13.31 -8.89 13.17
N SER A 301 14.11 -8.69 14.23
CA SER A 301 14.22 -9.62 15.35
C SER A 301 12.90 -9.88 16.06
N SER A 302 11.99 -8.91 16.14
CA SER A 302 10.65 -9.12 16.72
C SER A 302 9.66 -9.81 15.79
N LEU A 303 10.02 -10.01 14.52
CA LEU A 303 9.14 -10.64 13.52
C LEU A 303 9.43 -12.12 13.33
N ILE A 304 10.62 -12.59 13.69
CA ILE A 304 11.04 -13.99 13.56
C ILE A 304 10.65 -14.87 14.75
N SER A 305 10.15 -14.27 15.84
CA SER A 305 9.61 -14.98 17.01
C SER A 305 8.20 -15.51 16.79
#